data_AF-T2IST0-F1
#
_entry.id   AF-T2IST0-F1
#
_cell.length_a   1.000
_cell.length_b   1.000
_cell.length_c   1.000
_cell.angle_alpha   90.00
_cell.angle_beta   90.00
_cell.angle_gamma   90.00
#
_symmetry.space_group_name_H-M   'P 1'
#
loop_
_entity.id
_entity.type
_entity.pdbx_description
1 polymer ?
#
loop_
_entity_poly.entity_id
_entity_poly.type
_entity_poly.pdbx_seq_one_letter_code
_entity_poly.pdbx_strand_id
1 'polypeptide(L)' 'MDTINIRLAQLSDAEDIATFNQIMAKETEEKVLLPDVVLAGVNTLLKNPSQGF' A
#
# COMPACT_ATOMS: atom_id res chain seq x y z
N MET A 1 7.24 6.12 -28.03
CA MET A 1 6.59 6.91 -26.97
C MET A 1 6.06 5.89 -25.98
N ASP A 2 6.64 5.83 -24.79
CA ASP A 2 6.20 4.87 -23.78
C ASP A 2 4.82 5.27 -23.26
N THR A 3 3.94 4.27 -23.10
CA THR A 3 2.58 4.48 -22.64
C THR A 3 2.53 4.25 -21.13
N ILE A 4 2.02 5.23 -20.39
CA ILE A 4 1.76 5.07 -18.95
C ILE A 4 0.45 4.32 -18.80
N ASN A 5 0.44 3.26 -17.98
CA ASN A 5 -0.73 2.44 -17.72
C ASN A 5 -1.05 2.43 -16.21
N ILE A 6 -2.33 2.57 -15.88
CA ILE A 6 -2.84 2.46 -14.51
C ILE A 6 -3.53 1.10 -14.40
N ARG A 7 -3.11 0.30 -13.42
CA ARG A 7 -3.60 -1.06 -13.19
C ARG A 7 -3.93 -1.28 -11.72
N LEU A 8 -4.68 -2.35 -11.45
CA LEU A 8 -4.82 -2.84 -10.08
C LEU A 8 -3.47 -3.29 -9.54
N ALA A 9 -3.27 -3.06 -8.24
CA ALA A 9 -2.10 -3.52 -7.51
C ALA A 9 -2.03 -5.04 -7.45
N GLN A 10 -0.81 -5.56 -7.42
CA GLN A 10 -0.47 -6.97 -7.30
C GLN A 10 0.40 -7.17 -6.07
N LEU A 11 0.57 -8.43 -5.62
CA LEU A 11 1.39 -8.74 -4.44
C LEU A 11 2.84 -8.24 -4.55
N SER A 12 3.38 -8.13 -5.76
CA SER A 12 4.71 -7.54 -5.99
C SER A 12 4.81 -6.07 -5.61
N ASP A 13 3.70 -5.35 -5.54
CA ASP A 13 3.65 -3.92 -5.23
C ASP A 13 3.48 -3.67 -3.72
N ALA A 14 3.37 -4.72 -2.90
CA ALA A 14 2.93 -4.62 -1.50
C ALA A 14 3.89 -3.78 -0.63
N GLU A 15 5.20 -3.93 -0.83
CA GLU A 15 6.22 -3.17 -0.08
C GLU A 15 6.21 -1.69 -0.44
N ASP A 16 6.07 -1.36 -1.73
CA ASP A 16 5.98 0.02 -2.21
C ASP A 16 4.72 0.70 -1.67
N ILE A 17 3.57 0.02 -1.73
CA ILE A 17 2.30 0.52 -1.20
C ILE A 17 2.39 0.73 0.32
N ALA A 18 2.99 -0.21 1.06
CA ALA A 18 3.17 -0.07 2.50
C ALA A 18 4.04 1.14 2.83
N THR A 19 5.15 1.31 2.12
CA THR A 19 6.07 2.44 2.29
C THR A 19 5.37 3.77 2.01
N PHE A 20 4.61 3.87 0.91
CA PHE A 20 3.84 5.08 0.61
C PHE A 20 2.79 5.38 1.67
N ASN A 21 2.10 4.37 2.20
CA ASN A 21 1.15 4.57 3.30
C ASN A 21 1.83 5.08 4.58
N GLN A 22 3.03 4.59 4.91
CA GLN A 22 3.77 5.08 6.07
C GLN A 22 4.18 6.55 5.92
N ILE A 23 4.75 6.89 4.75
CA ILE A 23 5.18 8.25 4.43
C ILE A 23 3.97 9.19 4.45
N MET A 24 2.89 8.82 3.75
CA MET A 24 1.65 9.59 3.72
C MET A 24 1.11 9.83 5.14
N ALA A 25 0.98 8.78 5.96
CA ALA A 25 0.49 8.93 7.33
C ALA A 25 1.36 9.85 8.19
N LYS A 26 2.68 9.86 7.96
CA LYS A 26 3.58 10.78 8.66
C LYS A 26 3.40 12.22 8.20
N GLU A 27 3.26 12.43 6.89
CA GLU A 27 3.14 13.77 6.28
C GLU A 27 1.78 14.42 6.54
N THR A 28 0.70 13.65 6.51
CA THR A 28 -0.67 14.18 6.56
C THR A 28 -1.31 14.09 7.95
N GLU A 29 -0.84 13.17 8.80
CA GLU A 29 -1.45 12.89 10.11
C GLU A 29 -0.42 12.87 11.27
N GLU A 30 0.86 13.17 11.01
CA GLU A 30 1.98 13.07 11.95
C GLU A 30 2.18 11.66 12.58
N LYS A 31 1.55 10.62 12.01
CA LYS A 31 1.58 9.26 12.54
C LYS A 31 2.77 8.47 12.02
N VAL A 32 3.46 7.78 12.92
CA VAL A 32 4.47 6.78 12.55
C VAL A 32 3.81 5.41 12.59
N LEU A 33 3.65 4.79 11.43
CA LEU A 33 3.07 3.45 11.31
C LEU A 33 4.18 2.38 11.38
N LEU A 34 3.89 1.26 12.03
CA LEU A 34 4.82 0.13 12.13
C LEU A 34 4.95 -0.59 10.77
N PRO A 35 6.16 -0.76 10.21
CA PRO A 35 6.35 -1.32 8.87
C PRO A 35 5.67 -2.69 8.68
N ASP A 36 5.92 -3.61 9.61
CA ASP A 36 5.39 -4.99 9.52
C ASP A 36 3.86 -5.03 9.58
N VAL A 37 3.24 -4.12 10.34
CA VAL A 37 1.78 -4.05 10.50
C VAL A 37 1.14 -3.52 9.23
N VAL A 38 1.69 -2.45 8.65
CA VAL A 38 1.17 -1.88 7.39
C VAL A 38 1.34 -2.88 6.26
N LEU A 39 2.51 -3.51 6.15
CA LEU A 39 2.78 -4.52 5.13
C LEU A 39 1.85 -5.73 5.27
N ALA A 40 1.57 -6.19 6.49
CA ALA A 40 0.62 -7.27 6.72
C ALA A 40 -0.80 -6.88 6.29
N GLY A 41 -1.23 -5.65 6.59
CA GLY A 41 -2.52 -5.11 6.15
C GLY A 41 -2.65 -5.05 4.63
N VAL A 42 -1.64 -4.49 3.95
CA VAL A 42 -1.60 -4.42 2.47
C VAL A 42 -1.65 -5.83 1.86
N ASN A 43 -0.83 -6.75 2.35
CA ASN A 43 -0.84 -8.15 1.88
C ASN A 43 -2.20 -8.82 2.07
N THR A 44 -2.87 -8.55 3.18
CA THR A 44 -4.18 -9.13 3.48
C THR A 44 -5.23 -8.61 2.49
N LEU A 45 -5.25 -7.30 2.23
CA LEU A 45 -6.15 -6.68 1.25
C LEU A 45 -5.90 -7.20 -0.17
N LEU A 46 -4.65 -7.30 -0.61
CA LEU A 46 -4.34 -7.79 -1.95
C LEU A 46 -4.72 -9.26 -2.15
N LYS A 47 -4.65 -10.08 -1.09
CA LYS A 47 -5.12 -11.49 -1.12
C LYS A 47 -6.64 -11.60 -1.06
N ASN A 48 -7.31 -10.67 -0.41
CA ASN A 48 -8.76 -10.65 -0.24
C ASN A 48 -9.32 -9.26 -0.61
N PRO A 49 -9.41 -8.90 -1.90
CA PRO A 49 -9.79 -7.56 -2.32
C PRO A 49 -11.18 -7.10 -1.82
N SER A 50 -12.07 -8.04 -1.48
CA SER A 50 -13.39 -7.75 -0.89
C SER A 50 -13.34 -7.17 0.52
N GLN A 51 -12.16 -7.13 1.16
CA GLN A 51 -11.94 -6.46 2.45
C GLN A 51 -11.60 -4.97 2.29
N GLY A 52 -11.38 -4.51 1.05
CA GLY A 52 -11.27 -3.10 0.74
C GLY A 52 -12.63 -2.41 0.78
N PHE A 53 -12.61 -1.10 1.01
CA PHE A 53 -13.79 -0.24 0.91
C PHE A 53 -14.04 0.19 -0.54
#